data_AF-A0A5N3XE70-F1
#
_entry.id   AF-A0A5N3XE70-F1
#
_cell.length_a   1.000
_cell.length_b   1.000
_cell.length_c   1.000
_cell.angle_alpha   90.00
_cell.angle_beta   90.00
_cell.angle_gamma   90.00
#
_symmetry.space_group_name_H-M   'P 1'
#
loop_
_entity.id
_entity.type
_entity.pdbx_description
1 polymer ?
#
loop_
_entity_poly.entity_id
_entity_poly.type
_entity_poly.pdbx_seq_one_letter_code
_entity_poly.pdbx_strand_id
1 'polypeptide(L)'
;VACTKQTARKSTSGKAPRKQLATKAARKSAPSTGGVKKPHRCRPGTKSTERLIRKLPFQRLVREIAQGFKTDLRFQSAATAG
;
A
#
# COMPACT_ATOMS: atom_id res chain seq x y z
N VAL A 1 -4.83 44.38 40.54
CA VAL A 1 -6.01 44.31 39.66
C VAL A 1 -5.58 44.66 38.24
N ALA A 2 -6.12 43.93 37.26
CA ALA A 2 -5.49 43.51 36.00
C ALA A 2 -5.16 44.61 34.97
N CYS A 3 -3.92 44.60 34.46
CA CYS A 3 -3.51 45.28 33.23
C CYS A 3 -3.70 44.31 32.05
N THR A 4 -4.63 44.60 31.13
CA THR A 4 -4.92 43.75 29.98
C THR A 4 -4.17 44.25 28.74
N LYS A 5 -3.39 43.36 28.13
CA LYS A 5 -2.65 43.63 26.89
C LYS A 5 -3.66 43.76 25.73
N GLN A 6 -3.72 44.94 25.12
CA GLN A 6 -4.53 45.18 23.92
C GLN A 6 -3.89 44.49 22.71
N THR A 7 -4.52 43.45 22.18
CA THR A 7 -4.13 42.82 20.91
C THR A 7 -5.01 43.37 19.79
N ALA A 8 -4.38 43.72 18.67
CA ALA A 8 -5.08 44.19 17.48
C ALA A 8 -6.01 43.08 16.95
N ARG A 9 -7.33 43.33 16.99
CA ARG A 9 -8.34 42.47 16.36
C ARG A 9 -8.51 42.86 14.90
N LYS A 10 -8.40 41.90 13.98
CA LYS A 10 -8.81 42.09 12.57
C LYS A 10 -10.33 42.22 12.51
N SER A 11 -10.84 43.38 12.09
CA SER A 11 -12.22 43.55 11.68
C SER A 11 -12.37 43.09 10.22
N THR A 12 -13.10 42.00 9.99
CA THR A 12 -13.54 41.68 8.63
C THR A 12 -14.71 42.61 8.33
N SER A 13 -14.45 43.64 7.54
CA SER A 13 -15.47 44.50 6.95
C SER A 13 -16.52 43.64 6.24
N GLY A 14 -17.79 44.00 6.45
CA GLY A 14 -18.96 43.18 6.15
C GLY A 14 -18.93 42.55 4.77
N LYS A 15 -19.02 41.21 4.73
CA LYS A 15 -19.22 40.47 3.50
C LYS A 15 -20.72 40.43 3.23
N ALA A 16 -21.21 41.29 2.32
CA ALA A 16 -22.59 41.23 1.87
C ALA A 16 -22.92 39.83 1.29
N PRO A 17 -24.12 39.27 1.51
CA PRO A 17 -24.50 37.97 0.95
C PRO A 17 -24.53 38.05 -0.58
N ARG A 18 -23.45 37.63 -1.23
CA ARG A 18 -23.37 37.58 -2.69
C ARG A 18 -24.23 36.41 -3.17
N LYS A 19 -25.26 36.68 -3.97
CA LYS A 19 -26.03 35.66 -4.70
C LYS A 19 -25.06 34.67 -5.37
N GLN A 20 -25.20 33.38 -5.06
CA GLN A 20 -24.43 32.33 -5.72
C GLN A 20 -25.03 32.09 -7.11
N LEU A 21 -24.43 32.70 -8.13
CA LEU A 21 -24.59 32.24 -9.50
C LEU A 21 -23.65 31.05 -9.69
N ALA A 22 -24.22 29.90 -10.03
CA ALA A 22 -23.46 28.68 -10.28
C ALA A 22 -22.57 28.85 -11.52
N THR A 23 -21.30 29.18 -11.32
CA THR A 23 -20.28 29.09 -12.37
C THR A 23 -19.63 27.71 -12.34
N LYS A 24 -20.23 26.76 -13.06
CA LYS A 24 -19.54 25.54 -13.48
C LYS A 24 -18.69 25.89 -14.71
N ALA A 25 -17.39 26.10 -14.48
CA ALA A 25 -16.40 26.10 -15.55
C ALA A 25 -15.37 25.02 -15.23
N ALA A 26 -15.38 23.93 -16.01
CA ALA A 26 -14.41 22.86 -15.93
C ALA A 26 -13.01 23.42 -16.23
N ARG A 27 -12.17 23.54 -15.21
CA ARG A 27 -10.74 23.80 -15.41
C ARG A 27 -10.01 22.48 -15.25
N LYS A 28 -9.49 21.95 -16.35
CA LYS A 28 -8.43 20.93 -16.31
C LYS A 28 -7.17 21.63 -15.78
N SER A 29 -6.84 21.45 -14.51
CA SER A 29 -5.47 21.72 -14.05
C SER A 29 -4.60 20.57 -14.54
N ALA A 30 -3.59 20.86 -15.35
CA ALA A 30 -2.46 19.94 -15.50
C ALA A 30 -1.87 19.66 -14.10
N PRO A 31 -1.44 18.44 -13.78
CA PRO A 31 -0.71 18.19 -12.54
C PRO A 31 0.49 19.13 -12.51
N SER A 32 0.64 19.92 -11.45
CA SER A 32 1.85 20.70 -11.21
C SER A 32 3.04 19.73 -11.23
N THR A 33 3.90 19.84 -12.24
CA THR A 33 5.10 19.01 -12.44
C THR A 33 6.15 19.29 -11.37
N GLY A 34 5.84 19.00 -10.11
CA GLY A 34 6.81 18.87 -9.03
C GLY A 34 7.21 17.40 -8.93
N GLY A 35 8.50 17.11 -9.02
CA GLY A 35 9.09 15.79 -9.21
C GLY A 35 8.35 14.64 -8.52
N VAL A 36 7.90 13.68 -9.33
CA VAL A 36 7.34 12.41 -8.85
C VAL A 36 8.36 11.78 -7.90
N LYS A 37 7.97 11.57 -6.64
CA LYS A 37 8.77 10.81 -5.66
C LYS A 37 9.20 9.52 -6.36
N LYS A 38 10.50 9.35 -6.58
CA LYS A 38 11.03 8.15 -7.24
C LYS A 38 10.44 6.93 -6.54
N PRO A 39 9.83 5.98 -7.29
CA PRO A 39 9.37 4.74 -6.71
C PRO A 39 10.52 4.15 -5.88
N HIS A 40 10.24 3.85 -4.61
CA HIS A 40 11.24 3.25 -3.74
C HIS A 40 11.62 1.90 -4.35
N ARG A 41 12.79 1.85 -4.99
CA ARG A 41 13.28 0.64 -5.63
C ARG A 41 13.83 -0.26 -4.53
N CYS A 42 13.27 -1.47 -4.40
CA CYS A 42 13.84 -2.51 -3.56
C CYS A 42 15.31 -2.70 -3.94
N ARG A 43 16.18 -2.85 -2.94
CA ARG A 43 17.61 -3.02 -3.17
C ARG A 43 17.84 -4.33 -3.93
N PRO A 44 18.61 -4.32 -5.03
CA PRO A 44 19.04 -5.57 -5.65
C PRO A 44 19.83 -6.36 -4.61
N GLY A 45 19.36 -7.55 -4.23
CA GLY A 45 20.04 -8.42 -3.27
C GLY A 45 19.16 -8.98 -2.15
N THR A 46 17.96 -8.47 -1.91
CA THR A 46 17.03 -9.07 -0.92
C THR A 46 16.13 -10.08 -1.60
N LYS A 47 16.49 -11.37 -1.53
CA LYS A 47 15.63 -12.49 -1.96
C LYS A 47 14.91 -13.07 -0.74
N SER A 48 13.60 -13.28 -0.85
CA SER A 48 12.84 -14.06 0.12
C SER A 48 13.29 -15.53 0.04
N THR A 49 13.54 -16.16 1.18
CA THR A 49 13.82 -17.61 1.30
C THR A 49 12.55 -18.46 1.30
N GLU A 50 11.40 -17.82 1.13
CA GLU A 50 10.11 -18.49 1.00
C GLU A 50 10.01 -19.19 -0.36
N ARG A 51 9.59 -20.46 -0.34
CA ARG A 51 9.40 -21.25 -1.55
C ARG A 51 8.43 -20.57 -2.52
N LEU A 52 8.79 -20.57 -3.80
CA LEU A 52 7.98 -20.03 -4.90
C LEU A 52 6.70 -20.84 -5.16
N ILE A 53 6.65 -22.09 -4.69
CA ILE A 53 5.54 -23.01 -4.85
C ILE A 53 4.93 -23.26 -3.47
N ARG A 54 3.60 -23.21 -3.37
CA ARG A 54 2.88 -23.49 -2.12
C ARG A 54 3.19 -24.91 -1.63
N LYS A 55 3.24 -25.11 -0.31
CA LYS A 55 3.63 -26.40 0.29
C LYS A 55 2.71 -27.56 -0.11
N LEU A 56 1.40 -27.35 -0.13
CA LEU A 56 0.43 -28.42 -0.40
C LEU A 56 0.52 -29.02 -1.83
N PRO A 57 0.54 -28.25 -2.93
CA PRO A 57 0.70 -28.83 -4.27
C PRO A 57 2.04 -29.54 -4.46
N PHE A 58 3.14 -29.00 -3.92
CA PHE A 58 4.44 -29.68 -3.97
C PHE A 58 4.42 -31.01 -3.20
N GLN A 59 3.80 -31.03 -2.01
CA GLN A 59 3.63 -32.25 -1.24
C GLN A 59 2.79 -33.31 -1.96
N ARG A 60 1.72 -32.91 -2.67
CA ARG A 60 0.89 -33.85 -3.45
C ARG A 60 1.70 -34.46 -4.60
N LEU A 61 2.47 -33.66 -5.33
CA LEU A 61 3.33 -34.12 -6.41
C LEU A 61 4.35 -35.16 -5.94
N VAL A 62 5.02 -34.90 -4.81
CA VAL A 62 5.99 -35.84 -4.23
C VAL A 62 5.33 -37.18 -3.90
N ARG A 63 4.11 -37.17 -3.37
CA ARG A 63 3.37 -38.40 -3.04
C ARG A 63 2.93 -39.16 -4.29
N GLU A 64 2.46 -38.45 -5.30
CA GLU A 64 2.02 -39.03 -6.58
C GLU A 64 3.17 -39.77 -7.28
N ILE A 65 4.34 -39.15 -7.37
CA ILE A 65 5.54 -39.77 -7.96
C ILE A 65 5.96 -40.99 -7.13
N ALA A 66 6.03 -40.86 -5.80
CA ALA A 66 6.49 -41.94 -4.94
C ALA A 66 5.58 -43.18 -4.95
N GLN A 67 4.27 -42.97 -5.13
CA GLN A 67 3.31 -44.06 -5.24
C GLN A 67 3.54 -44.93 -6.48
N GLY A 68 4.17 -44.40 -7.53
CA GLY A 68 4.62 -45.15 -8.70
C GLY A 68 5.82 -46.08 -8.44
N PHE A 69 6.52 -45.93 -7.31
CA PHE A 69 7.65 -46.78 -6.94
C PHE A 69 7.31 -47.76 -5.82
N LYS A 70 6.62 -47.30 -4.77
CA LYS A 70 6.22 -48.14 -3.64
C LYS A 70 4.93 -47.61 -3.02
N THR A 71 3.95 -48.50 -2.87
CA THR A 71 2.70 -48.19 -2.16
C THR A 71 2.94 -48.11 -0.65
N ASP A 72 2.17 -47.26 0.04
CA ASP A 72 2.18 -47.08 1.52
C ASP A 72 3.41 -46.43 2.15
N LEU A 73 4.14 -45.59 1.40
CA LEU A 73 5.23 -44.77 1.95
C LEU A 73 4.72 -43.68 2.90
N ARG A 74 5.37 -43.55 4.07
CA ARG A 74 5.18 -42.43 4.99
C ARG A 74 6.34 -41.45 4.87
N PHE A 75 6.02 -40.17 4.82
CA PHE A 75 6.99 -39.09 4.69
C PHE A 75 7.16 -38.37 6.02
N GLN A 76 8.41 -38.12 6.40
CA GLN A 76 8.71 -37.18 7.46
C GLN A 76 8.28 -35.76 7.04
N SER A 77 7.81 -34.95 7.99
CA SER A 77 7.40 -33.58 7.71
C SER A 77 8.56 -32.76 7.12
N ALA A 78 9.78 -32.90 7.66
CA ALA A 78 10.98 -32.23 7.18
C ALA A 78 11.30 -32.53 5.69
N ALA A 79 11.01 -33.74 5.20
CA ALA A 79 11.26 -34.13 3.82
C ALA A 79 10.35 -33.42 2.80
N THR A 80 9.21 -32.86 3.24
CA THR A 80 8.24 -32.19 2.36
C THR A 80 8.05 -30.70 2.71
N ALA A 81 8.40 -30.29 3.92
CA ALA A 81 8.12 -28.96 4.48
C ALA A 81 9.25 -27.93 4.32
N GLY A 82 10.38 -28.29 3.70
CA GLY A 82 11.41 -27.34 3.29
C GLY A 82 10.92 -26.31 2.28
#